data_AF-A0A227PCI1-F1
#
_entry.id   AF-A0A227PCI1-F1
#
_cell.length_a   1.000
_cell.length_b   1.000
_cell.length_c   1.000
_cell.angle_alpha   90.00
_cell.angle_beta   90.00
_cell.angle_gamma   90.00
#
_symmetry.space_group_name_H-M   'P 1'
#
loop_
_entity.id
_entity.type
_entity.pdbx_description
1 polymer ?
#
loop_
_entity_poly.entity_id
_entity_poly.type
_entity_poly.pdbx_seq_one_letter_code
_entity_poly.pdbx_strand_id
1 'polypeptide(L)'
;MRKIFITILFLFCYFNISAQAKISKTGEKNKIEIIDEKIPYKEILLSFLGTLSAFLIWRVQHQKDKIKDIESQLSEKKYKLYSEIVYLIVDLSMASKMGEKPLTEEDILKRLLTAKREMFLYAPDNIFKTYTAWTLELQGPTPGVSHFKTYFKMMKLIRKDMGFGSSKINLDDFMLFLMQNKEEYQKFKEVNNW
;
A
#
# COMPACT_ATOMS: atom_id res chain seq x y z
N MET A 1 -12.35 -16.54 12.29
CA MET A 1 -12.47 -15.82 13.58
C MET A 1 -13.87 -15.81 14.20
N ARG A 2 -14.97 -15.81 13.43
CA ARG A 2 -16.35 -15.92 13.98
C ARG A 2 -16.58 -17.17 14.86
N LYS A 3 -15.92 -18.29 14.52
CA LYS A 3 -15.95 -19.53 15.32
C LYS A 3 -15.35 -19.36 16.72
N ILE A 4 -14.24 -18.65 16.89
CA ILE A 4 -13.56 -18.48 18.19
C ILE A 4 -14.43 -17.65 19.15
N PHE A 5 -15.07 -16.58 18.64
CA PHE A 5 -15.96 -15.76 19.45
C PHE A 5 -17.20 -16.54 19.91
N ILE A 6 -17.76 -17.39 19.03
CA ILE A 6 -18.87 -18.29 19.37
C ILE A 6 -18.42 -19.35 20.38
N THR A 7 -17.23 -19.94 20.22
CA THR A 7 -16.70 -20.94 21.17
C THR A 7 -16.45 -20.34 22.56
N ILE A 8 -15.94 -19.12 22.63
CA ILE A 8 -15.74 -18.41 23.91
C ILE A 8 -17.09 -18.07 24.55
N LEU A 9 -18.08 -17.63 23.77
CA LEU A 9 -19.44 -17.37 24.27
C LEU A 9 -20.13 -18.65 24.76
N PHE A 10 -19.96 -19.76 24.04
CA PHE A 10 -20.49 -21.07 24.43
C PHE A 10 -19.84 -21.62 25.70
N LEU A 11 -18.52 -21.47 25.84
CA LEU A 11 -17.81 -21.82 27.07
C LEU A 11 -18.28 -20.96 28.25
N PHE A 12 -18.54 -19.66 28.02
CA PHE A 12 -19.07 -18.75 29.04
C PHE A 12 -20.49 -19.15 29.49
N CYS A 13 -21.37 -19.50 28.55
CA CYS A 13 -22.71 -19.99 28.87
C CYS A 13 -22.67 -21.35 29.59
N TYR A 14 -21.80 -22.27 29.16
CA TYR A 14 -21.70 -23.61 29.76
C TYR A 14 -21.20 -23.55 31.21
N PHE A 15 -20.20 -22.70 31.49
CA PHE A 15 -19.67 -22.53 32.84
C PHE A 15 -20.68 -21.87 33.79
N ASN A 16 -21.44 -20.90 33.29
CA ASN A 16 -22.46 -20.21 34.08
C ASN A 16 -23.65 -21.14 34.41
N ILE A 17 -24.05 -22.00 33.47
CA ILE A 17 -25.11 -23.00 33.69
C ILE A 17 -24.66 -24.10 34.66
N SER A 18 -23.40 -24.57 34.58
CA SER A 18 -22.91 -25.58 35.55
C SER A 18 -22.77 -25.02 36.97
N ALA A 19 -22.44 -23.73 37.11
CA ALA A 19 -22.39 -23.05 38.40
C ALA A 19 -23.78 -22.96 39.04
N GLN A 20 -24.81 -22.59 38.28
CA GLN A 20 -26.20 -22.55 38.75
C GLN A 20 -26.74 -23.94 39.12
N ALA A 21 -26.41 -24.98 38.35
CA ALA A 21 -26.85 -26.35 38.62
C ALA A 21 -26.28 -26.96 39.91
N LYS A 22 -25.09 -26.51 40.35
CA LYS A 22 -24.47 -26.97 41.60
C LYS A 22 -25.11 -26.34 42.85
N ILE A 23 -25.80 -25.21 42.71
CA ILE A 23 -26.44 -24.47 43.81
C ILE A 23 -27.83 -25.05 44.12
N SER A 24 -28.55 -25.61 43.13
CA SER A 24 -29.92 -26.13 43.32
C SER A 24 -30.02 -27.48 44.07
N LYS A 25 -28.94 -28.25 44.21
CA LYS A 25 -29.00 -29.62 44.80
C LYS A 25 -28.68 -29.70 46.29
N THR A 26 -28.33 -28.60 46.95
CA THR A 26 -27.92 -28.59 48.36
C THR A 26 -29.03 -27.99 49.23
N GLY A 27 -30.23 -28.56 49.14
CA GLY A 27 -31.41 -28.10 49.86
C GLY A 27 -32.06 -29.20 50.69
N GLU A 28 -31.39 -29.70 51.73
CA GLU A 28 -32.10 -30.31 52.84
C GLU A 28 -31.29 -30.20 54.16
N LYS A 29 -31.95 -29.58 55.15
CA LYS A 29 -31.72 -29.60 56.62
C LYS A 29 -30.67 -28.64 57.22
N ASN A 30 -31.22 -27.58 57.80
CA ASN A 30 -30.96 -27.06 59.15
C ASN A 30 -29.49 -26.90 59.60
N LYS A 31 -28.94 -25.71 59.37
CA LYS A 31 -28.27 -24.89 60.39
C LYS A 31 -28.11 -23.47 59.85
N ILE A 32 -28.44 -22.47 60.66
CA ILE A 32 -28.11 -21.07 60.39
C ILE A 32 -26.60 -20.96 60.55
N GLU A 33 -25.86 -21.25 59.50
CA GLU A 33 -24.48 -20.82 59.32
C GLU A 33 -24.57 -19.61 58.41
N ILE A 34 -24.23 -18.43 58.94
CA ILE A 34 -23.97 -17.26 58.11
C ILE A 34 -22.72 -17.63 57.32
N ILE A 35 -22.91 -18.24 56.16
CA ILE A 35 -21.87 -18.41 55.18
C ILE A 35 -21.57 -16.99 54.73
N ASP A 36 -20.47 -16.45 55.26
CA ASP A 36 -19.81 -15.26 54.77
C ASP A 36 -19.38 -15.60 53.34
N GLU A 37 -20.33 -15.54 52.42
CA GLU A 37 -20.20 -15.92 51.02
C GLU A 37 -19.36 -14.82 50.38
N LYS A 38 -18.04 -14.89 50.63
CA LYS A 38 -17.02 -14.10 49.96
C LYS A 38 -17.12 -14.45 48.48
N ILE A 39 -18.01 -13.73 47.79
CA ILE A 39 -18.10 -13.71 46.33
C ILE A 39 -16.66 -13.64 45.83
N PRO A 40 -16.21 -14.56 44.96
CA PRO A 40 -14.83 -14.62 44.51
C PRO A 40 -14.58 -13.46 43.53
N TYR A 41 -14.48 -12.24 44.07
CA TYR A 41 -14.27 -11.00 43.34
C TYR A 41 -13.05 -11.06 42.43
N LYS A 42 -12.05 -11.88 42.80
CA LYS A 42 -10.86 -12.17 41.99
C LYS A 42 -11.19 -12.86 40.67
N GLU A 43 -12.12 -13.81 40.67
CA GLU A 43 -12.51 -14.57 39.47
C GLU A 43 -13.34 -13.70 38.52
N ILE A 44 -14.28 -12.92 39.05
CA ILE A 44 -15.08 -11.96 38.27
C ILE A 44 -14.18 -10.88 37.66
N LEU A 45 -13.24 -10.34 38.44
CA LEU A 45 -12.27 -9.35 37.97
C LEU A 45 -11.37 -9.94 36.87
N LEU A 46 -10.90 -11.17 37.03
CA LEU A 46 -10.07 -11.85 36.03
C LEU A 46 -10.82 -12.08 34.73
N SER A 47 -12.09 -12.51 34.79
CA SER A 47 -12.94 -12.66 33.60
C SER A 47 -13.17 -11.31 32.90
N PHE A 48 -13.46 -10.25 33.65
CA PHE A 48 -13.65 -8.92 33.08
C PHE A 48 -12.37 -8.41 32.39
N LEU A 49 -11.20 -8.59 33.02
CA LEU A 49 -9.91 -8.24 32.43
C LEU A 49 -9.61 -9.05 31.16
N GLY A 50 -9.94 -10.35 31.16
CA GLY A 50 -9.80 -11.23 30.00
C GLY A 50 -10.67 -10.77 28.82
N THR A 51 -11.94 -10.47 29.06
CA THR A 51 -12.84 -9.96 28.02
C THR A 51 -12.39 -8.59 27.51
N LEU A 52 -11.97 -7.68 28.39
CA LEU A 52 -11.50 -6.35 28.02
C LEU A 52 -10.23 -6.40 27.18
N SER A 53 -9.26 -7.24 27.54
CA SER A 53 -8.01 -7.42 26.79
C SER A 53 -8.28 -7.98 25.39
N ALA A 54 -9.13 -9.00 25.26
CA ALA A 54 -9.53 -9.55 23.96
C ALA A 54 -10.24 -8.50 23.08
N PHE A 55 -11.11 -7.68 23.68
CA PHE A 55 -11.80 -6.60 22.97
C PHE A 55 -10.83 -5.53 22.43
N LEU A 56 -9.84 -5.13 23.23
CA LEU A 56 -8.82 -4.16 22.81
C LEU A 56 -7.96 -4.72 21.65
N ILE A 57 -7.54 -5.98 21.75
CA ILE A 57 -6.78 -6.66 20.67
C ILE A 57 -7.60 -6.69 19.38
N TRP A 58 -8.89 -7.05 19.45
CA TRP A 58 -9.77 -7.06 18.28
C TRP A 58 -9.90 -5.68 17.64
N ARG A 59 -10.07 -4.62 18.45
CA ARG A 59 -10.19 -3.25 17.94
C ARG A 59 -8.92 -2.81 17.20
N VAL A 60 -7.75 -3.08 17.78
CA VAL A 60 -6.46 -2.75 17.15
C VAL A 60 -6.27 -3.54 15.85
N GLN A 61 -6.58 -4.84 15.84
CA GLN A 61 -6.45 -5.66 14.64
C GLN A 61 -7.39 -5.16 13.53
N HIS A 62 -8.65 -4.86 13.87
CA HIS A 62 -9.63 -4.38 12.90
C HIS A 62 -9.25 -3.04 12.28
N GLN A 63 -8.63 -2.14 13.05
CA GLN A 63 -8.09 -0.89 12.51
C GLN A 63 -6.90 -1.12 11.59
N LYS A 64 -5.97 -2.01 11.97
CA LYS A 64 -4.83 -2.39 11.12
C LYS A 64 -5.29 -3.02 9.81
N ASP A 65 -6.29 -3.89 9.85
CA ASP A 65 -6.82 -4.54 8.65
C ASP A 65 -7.41 -3.53 7.67
N LYS A 66 -8.17 -2.53 8.17
CA LYS A 66 -8.71 -1.44 7.34
C LYS A 66 -7.61 -0.56 6.73
N ILE A 67 -6.62 -0.18 7.52
CA ILE A 67 -5.49 0.62 7.04
C ILE A 67 -4.74 -0.15 5.95
N LYS A 68 -4.45 -1.43 6.20
CA LYS A 68 -3.75 -2.29 5.25
C LYS A 68 -4.53 -2.48 3.95
N ASP A 69 -5.86 -2.62 4.02
CA ASP A 69 -6.70 -2.72 2.83
C ASP A 69 -6.65 -1.44 1.99
N ILE A 70 -6.78 -0.27 2.63
CA ILE A 70 -6.65 1.04 1.97
C ILE A 70 -5.25 1.21 1.36
N GLU A 71 -4.20 0.88 2.10
CA GLU A 71 -2.81 0.95 1.63
C GLU A 71 -2.56 0.01 0.44
N SER A 72 -3.13 -1.20 0.47
CA SER A 72 -3.03 -2.16 -0.62
C SER A 72 -3.68 -1.63 -1.89
N GLN A 73 -4.93 -1.14 -1.77
CA GLN A 73 -5.65 -0.55 -2.90
C GLN A 73 -4.92 0.68 -3.45
N LEU A 74 -4.40 1.54 -2.58
CA LEU A 74 -3.62 2.71 -2.98
C LEU A 74 -2.33 2.29 -3.69
N SER A 75 -1.62 1.28 -3.18
CA SER A 75 -0.40 0.74 -3.79
C SER A 75 -0.67 0.16 -5.18
N GLU A 76 -1.79 -0.54 -5.38
CA GLU A 76 -2.20 -1.05 -6.69
C GLU A 76 -2.48 0.09 -7.69
N LYS A 77 -3.18 1.14 -7.26
CA LYS A 77 -3.45 2.32 -8.11
C LYS A 77 -2.16 3.04 -8.48
N LYS A 78 -1.25 3.25 -7.51
CA LYS A 78 0.07 3.82 -7.75
C LYS A 78 0.89 2.99 -8.73
N TYR A 79 0.94 1.67 -8.54
CA TYR A 79 1.63 0.76 -9.44
C TYR A 79 1.11 0.89 -10.87
N LYS A 80 -0.22 0.84 -11.05
CA LYS A 80 -0.87 0.98 -12.36
C LYS A 80 -0.49 2.30 -13.03
N LEU A 81 -0.64 3.41 -12.32
CA LEU A 81 -0.25 4.74 -12.80
C LEU A 81 1.21 4.79 -13.25
N TYR A 82 2.14 4.33 -12.40
CA TYR A 82 3.57 4.40 -12.69
C TYR A 82 3.94 3.48 -13.87
N SER A 83 3.33 2.30 -13.95
CA SER A 83 3.54 1.38 -15.08
C SER A 83 3.05 1.99 -16.40
N GLU A 84 1.91 2.67 -16.41
CA GLU A 84 1.36 3.32 -17.60
C GLU A 84 2.29 4.43 -18.13
N ILE A 85 2.89 5.22 -17.23
CA ILE A 85 3.87 6.25 -17.62
C ILE A 85 5.11 5.62 -18.26
N VAL A 86 5.62 4.53 -17.67
CA VAL A 86 6.78 3.82 -18.21
C VAL A 86 6.46 3.19 -19.56
N TYR A 87 5.32 2.52 -19.69
CA TYR A 87 4.90 1.92 -20.96
C TYR A 87 4.72 2.97 -22.05
N LEU A 88 4.08 4.10 -21.75
CA LEU A 88 3.93 5.18 -22.72
C LEU A 88 5.30 5.65 -23.26
N ILE A 89 6.32 5.77 -22.39
CA ILE A 89 7.65 6.21 -22.82
C ILE A 89 8.38 5.13 -23.60
N VAL A 90 8.27 3.86 -23.16
CA VAL A 90 8.87 2.72 -23.87
C VAL A 90 8.24 2.59 -25.26
N ASP A 91 6.91 2.59 -25.35
CA ASP A 91 6.14 2.52 -26.60
C ASP A 91 6.56 3.66 -27.54
N LEU A 92 6.66 4.90 -27.05
CA LEU A 92 7.12 6.04 -27.86
C LEU A 92 8.57 5.89 -28.33
N SER A 93 9.46 5.36 -27.48
CA SER A 93 10.89 5.21 -27.80
C SER A 93 11.20 4.01 -28.70
N MET A 94 10.37 2.96 -28.65
CA MET A 94 10.58 1.69 -29.34
C MET A 94 9.62 1.47 -30.51
N ALA A 95 8.60 2.31 -30.70
CA ALA A 95 7.65 2.24 -31.81
C ALA A 95 8.34 2.12 -33.18
N SER A 96 9.49 2.78 -33.36
CA SER A 96 10.28 2.71 -34.59
C SER A 96 11.11 1.43 -34.74
N LYS A 97 11.44 0.75 -33.64
CA LYS A 97 12.32 -0.44 -33.60
C LYS A 97 11.55 -1.76 -33.68
N MET A 98 10.31 -1.82 -33.19
CA MET A 98 9.56 -3.08 -33.03
C MET A 98 8.68 -3.44 -34.24
N GLY A 99 8.60 -2.59 -35.27
CA GLY A 99 7.78 -2.86 -36.46
C GLY A 99 6.26 -2.92 -36.20
N GLU A 100 5.84 -2.57 -34.98
CA GLU A 100 4.44 -2.43 -34.60
C GLU A 100 3.86 -1.13 -35.16
N LYS A 101 2.53 -1.06 -35.30
CA LYS A 101 1.87 0.17 -35.73
C LYS A 101 2.19 1.27 -34.70
N PRO A 102 2.72 2.43 -35.13
CA PRO A 102 2.97 3.52 -34.21
C PRO A 102 1.65 3.91 -33.52
N LEU A 103 1.72 4.19 -32.22
CA LEU A 103 0.57 4.71 -31.47
C LEU A 103 0.03 5.94 -32.18
N THR A 104 -1.30 6.04 -32.29
CA THR A 104 -1.92 7.23 -32.85
C THR A 104 -1.74 8.41 -31.88
N GLU A 105 -1.73 9.63 -32.39
CA GLU A 105 -1.65 10.84 -31.56
C GLU A 105 -2.82 10.91 -30.56
N GLU A 106 -4.00 10.45 -30.97
CA GLU A 106 -5.18 10.38 -30.12
C GLU A 106 -4.97 9.40 -28.95
N ASP A 107 -4.40 8.22 -29.21
CA ASP A 107 -4.12 7.23 -28.16
C ASP A 107 -3.09 7.77 -27.16
N ILE A 108 -2.04 8.45 -27.63
CA ILE A 108 -1.02 9.08 -26.79
C ILE A 108 -1.67 10.14 -25.89
N LEU A 109 -2.49 11.03 -26.46
CA LEU A 109 -3.19 12.07 -25.71
C LEU A 109 -4.14 11.50 -24.66
N LYS A 110 -4.89 10.46 -25.01
CA LYS A 110 -5.82 9.79 -24.09
C LYS A 110 -5.10 9.14 -22.91
N ARG A 111 -3.99 8.43 -23.17
CA ARG A 111 -3.14 7.82 -22.14
C ARG A 111 -2.50 8.88 -21.26
N LEU A 112 -2.01 9.97 -21.85
CA LEU A 112 -1.42 11.10 -21.11
C LEU A 112 -2.45 11.79 -20.20
N LEU A 113 -3.67 12.05 -20.68
CA LEU A 113 -4.75 12.64 -19.88
C LEU A 113 -5.19 11.71 -18.74
N THR A 114 -5.19 10.40 -18.99
CA THR A 114 -5.49 9.39 -17.97
C THR A 114 -4.42 9.40 -16.89
N ALA A 115 -3.14 9.37 -17.28
CA ALA A 115 -2.01 9.46 -16.35
C ALA A 115 -2.04 10.77 -15.54
N LYS A 116 -2.32 11.91 -16.17
CA LYS A 116 -2.46 13.21 -15.46
C LYS A 116 -3.55 13.16 -14.39
N ARG A 117 -4.72 12.59 -14.71
CA ARG A 117 -5.85 12.45 -13.79
C ARG A 117 -5.51 11.54 -12.61
N GLU A 118 -4.97 10.36 -12.90
CA GLU A 118 -4.61 9.38 -11.86
C GLU A 118 -3.45 9.89 -10.99
N MET A 119 -2.49 10.60 -11.58
CA MET A 119 -1.37 11.18 -10.84
C MET A 119 -1.82 12.29 -9.89
N PHE A 120 -2.81 13.10 -10.27
CA PHE A 120 -3.40 14.09 -9.36
C PHE A 120 -4.07 13.44 -8.14
N LEU A 121 -4.64 12.25 -8.29
CA LEU A 121 -5.35 11.55 -7.20
C LEU A 121 -4.43 10.74 -6.29
N TYR A 122 -3.44 10.04 -6.86
CA TYR A 122 -2.70 8.99 -6.14
C TYR A 122 -1.21 9.27 -5.97
N ALA A 123 -0.62 10.18 -6.75
CA ALA A 123 0.82 10.41 -6.65
C ALA A 123 1.16 11.37 -5.50
N PRO A 124 2.27 11.15 -4.79
CA PRO A 124 2.79 12.11 -3.84
C PRO A 124 3.22 13.43 -4.50
N ASP A 125 3.15 14.53 -3.75
CA ASP A 125 3.45 15.89 -4.22
C ASP A 125 4.80 16.05 -4.94
N ASN A 126 5.83 15.35 -4.46
CA ASN A 126 7.18 15.44 -5.05
C ASN A 126 7.23 14.82 -6.45
N ILE A 127 6.54 13.69 -6.67
CA ILE A 127 6.41 13.03 -7.96
C ILE A 127 5.55 13.89 -8.88
N PHE A 128 4.41 14.37 -8.38
CA PHE A 128 3.54 15.28 -9.12
C PHE A 128 4.29 16.50 -9.65
N LYS A 129 5.01 17.22 -8.78
CA LYS A 129 5.81 18.40 -9.17
C LYS A 129 6.91 18.06 -10.18
N THR A 130 7.57 16.91 -10.01
CA THR A 130 8.66 16.49 -10.92
C THR A 130 8.10 16.11 -12.29
N TYR A 131 6.95 15.45 -12.35
CA TYR A 131 6.24 15.18 -13.60
C TYR A 131 5.82 16.46 -14.29
N THR A 132 5.25 17.42 -13.55
CA THR A 132 4.86 18.72 -14.14
C THR A 132 6.08 19.41 -14.75
N ALA A 133 7.20 19.48 -14.02
CA ALA A 133 8.45 20.03 -14.53
C ALA A 133 8.91 19.32 -15.80
N TRP A 134 8.90 17.98 -15.81
CA TRP A 134 9.25 17.18 -16.99
C TRP A 134 8.34 17.49 -18.19
N THR A 135 7.02 17.58 -17.99
CA THR A 135 6.09 17.90 -19.09
C THR A 135 6.27 19.32 -19.62
N LEU A 136 6.64 20.29 -18.79
CA LEU A 136 6.94 21.66 -19.21
C LEU A 136 8.24 21.72 -20.02
N GLU A 137 9.26 20.95 -19.63
CA GLU A 137 10.52 20.84 -20.38
C GLU A 137 10.30 20.25 -21.78
N LEU A 138 9.38 19.29 -21.92
CA LEU A 138 9.00 18.72 -23.22
C LEU A 138 8.27 19.72 -24.13
N GLN A 139 7.56 20.69 -23.56
CA GLN A 139 6.81 21.71 -24.30
C GLN A 139 7.65 22.96 -24.62
N GLY A 140 8.91 23.01 -24.17
CA GLY A 140 9.79 24.13 -24.39
C GLY A 140 10.15 24.34 -25.87
N PRO A 141 10.59 25.56 -26.26
CA PRO A 141 10.93 25.92 -27.64
C PRO A 141 12.11 25.13 -28.23
N THR A 142 12.83 24.38 -27.40
CA THR A 142 13.82 23.39 -27.85
C THR A 142 13.79 22.24 -26.84
N PRO A 143 13.32 21.03 -27.20
CA PRO A 143 13.39 19.87 -26.32
C PRO A 143 14.86 19.50 -26.11
N GLY A 144 15.48 20.11 -25.10
CA GLY A 144 16.86 19.84 -24.74
C GLY A 144 16.96 18.49 -24.05
N VAL A 145 18.14 17.87 -24.08
CA VAL A 145 18.41 16.59 -23.40
C VAL A 145 18.20 16.65 -21.87
N SER A 146 18.02 17.83 -21.28
CA SER A 146 17.74 18.03 -19.86
C SER A 146 16.50 17.26 -19.37
N HIS A 147 15.49 17.07 -20.23
CA HIS A 147 14.28 16.35 -19.86
C HIS A 147 14.57 14.90 -19.44
N PHE A 148 15.65 14.27 -19.93
CA PHE A 148 16.07 12.94 -19.49
C PHE A 148 16.59 12.95 -18.04
N LYS A 149 17.25 14.03 -17.60
CA LYS A 149 17.68 14.19 -16.20
C LYS A 149 16.47 14.32 -15.27
N THR A 150 15.49 15.12 -15.67
CA THR A 150 14.23 15.29 -14.91
C THR A 150 13.40 14.01 -14.91
N TYR A 151 13.34 13.30 -16.04
CA TYR A 151 12.68 12.00 -16.15
C TYR A 151 13.34 10.94 -15.25
N PHE A 152 14.67 10.85 -15.27
CA PHE A 152 15.42 9.95 -14.38
C PHE A 152 15.16 10.27 -12.90
N LYS A 153 15.15 11.56 -12.54
CA LYS A 153 14.81 12.00 -11.18
C LYS A 153 13.41 11.56 -10.78
N MET A 154 12.43 11.71 -11.66
CA MET A 154 11.05 11.24 -11.45
C MET A 154 11.03 9.72 -11.21
N MET A 155 11.72 8.95 -12.04
CA MET A 155 11.82 7.49 -11.90
C MET A 155 12.46 7.07 -10.58
N LYS A 156 13.48 7.79 -10.08
CA LYS A 156 14.05 7.53 -8.76
C LYS A 156 13.05 7.79 -7.63
N LEU A 157 12.26 8.86 -7.73
CA LEU A 157 11.22 9.17 -6.74
C LEU A 157 10.12 8.11 -6.74
N ILE A 158 9.66 7.69 -7.92
CA ILE A 158 8.68 6.61 -8.09
C ILE A 158 9.18 5.31 -7.45
N ARG A 159 10.43 4.90 -7.73
CA ARG A 159 11.01 3.70 -7.12
C ARG A 159 11.06 3.80 -5.60
N LYS A 160 11.41 4.97 -5.06
CA LYS A 160 11.42 5.22 -3.62
C LYS A 160 10.01 5.11 -3.01
N ASP A 161 8.99 5.67 -3.68
CA ASP A 161 7.58 5.58 -3.25
C ASP A 161 7.07 4.14 -3.27
N MET A 162 7.53 3.32 -4.22
CA MET A 162 7.21 1.89 -4.33
C MET A 162 7.98 0.99 -3.34
N GLY A 163 8.75 1.56 -2.40
CA GLY A 163 9.48 0.81 -1.38
C GLY A 163 10.95 0.50 -1.69
N PHE A 164 11.46 0.90 -2.86
CA PHE A 164 12.89 0.76 -3.20
C PHE A 164 13.69 1.97 -2.72
N GLY A 165 13.91 2.04 -1.40
CA GLY A 165 14.53 3.19 -0.71
C GLY A 165 15.97 3.51 -1.13
N SER A 166 16.74 2.54 -1.63
CA SER A 166 18.15 2.72 -2.03
C SER A 166 18.41 2.20 -3.45
N SER A 167 18.03 2.98 -4.47
CA SER A 167 18.41 2.67 -5.85
C SER A 167 19.85 3.13 -6.11
N LYS A 168 20.72 2.17 -6.48
CA LYS A 168 22.12 2.42 -6.89
C LYS A 168 22.26 2.76 -8.38
N ILE A 169 21.14 2.87 -9.09
CA ILE A 169 21.11 3.16 -10.52
C ILE A 169 21.56 4.61 -10.73
N ASN A 170 22.55 4.79 -11.61
CA ASN A 170 23.03 6.09 -12.03
C ASN A 170 22.31 6.58 -13.28
N LEU A 171 22.48 7.86 -13.59
CA LEU A 171 21.90 8.46 -14.79
C LEU A 171 22.42 7.75 -16.06
N ASP A 172 23.70 7.39 -16.08
CA ASP A 172 24.32 6.72 -17.22
C ASP A 172 23.76 5.31 -17.45
N ASP A 173 23.56 4.55 -16.37
CA ASP A 173 22.94 3.21 -16.45
C ASP A 173 21.52 3.30 -17.00
N PHE A 174 20.79 4.35 -16.61
CA PHE A 174 19.44 4.61 -17.06
C PHE A 174 19.39 5.01 -18.55
N MET A 175 20.31 5.87 -18.99
CA MET A 175 20.40 6.27 -20.40
C MET A 175 20.79 5.09 -21.29
N LEU A 176 21.72 4.25 -20.82
CA LEU A 176 22.08 3.02 -21.52
C LEU A 176 20.91 2.04 -21.60
N PHE A 177 20.11 1.93 -20.53
CA PHE A 177 18.87 1.15 -20.53
C PHE A 177 17.85 1.67 -21.56
N LEU A 178 17.70 3.00 -21.69
CA LEU A 178 16.75 3.60 -22.62
C LEU A 178 17.18 3.47 -24.08
N MET A 179 18.46 3.73 -24.38
CA MET A 179 18.99 3.69 -25.74
C MET A 179 19.26 2.26 -26.23
N GLN A 180 19.58 1.34 -25.31
CA GLN A 180 19.95 -0.06 -25.55
C GLN A 180 21.16 -0.24 -26.49
N ASN A 181 21.90 0.83 -26.79
CA ASN A 181 23.10 0.82 -27.62
C ASN A 181 24.20 1.66 -26.97
N LYS A 182 25.33 1.02 -26.64
CA LYS A 182 26.45 1.65 -25.95
C LYS A 182 27.20 2.65 -26.85
N GLU A 183 27.35 2.35 -28.13
CA GLU A 183 28.09 3.19 -29.09
C GLU A 183 27.30 4.46 -29.41
N GLU A 184 26.00 4.32 -29.60
CA GLU A 184 25.08 5.44 -29.79
C GLU A 184 25.05 6.35 -28.56
N TYR A 185 25.06 5.75 -27.36
CA TYR A 185 25.11 6.51 -26.13
C TYR A 185 26.42 7.32 -25.97
N GLN A 186 27.57 6.77 -26.37
CA GLN A 186 28.83 7.53 -26.33
C GLN A 186 28.80 8.73 -27.27
N LYS A 187 28.32 8.54 -28.51
CA LYS A 187 28.12 9.66 -29.47
C LYS A 187 27.17 10.71 -28.91
N PHE A 188 26.09 10.28 -28.26
CA PHE A 188 25.14 11.18 -27.61
C PHE A 188 25.80 12.02 -26.52
N LYS A 189 26.69 11.43 -25.70
CA LYS A 189 27.44 12.17 -24.68
C LYS A 189 28.32 13.25 -25.27
N GLU A 190 29.05 12.91 -26.34
CA GLU A 190 29.97 13.83 -27.04
C GLU A 190 29.22 15.02 -27.64
N VAL A 191 28.08 14.76 -28.32
CA VAL A 191 27.29 15.80 -29.00
C VAL A 191 26.60 16.76 -28.02
N ASN A 192 26.14 16.25 -26.88
CA ASN A 192 25.30 17.00 -25.96
C ASN A 192 26.03 17.48 -24.69
N ASN A 193 27.35 17.26 -24.59
CA ASN A 193 28.17 17.56 -23.41
C ASN A 193 27.52 17.03 -22.11
N TRP A 194 27.11 15.77 -22.15
CA TRP A 194 26.18 15.13 -21.20
C TRP A 194 26.72 14.92 -19.79
#